data_AF-A0A3L7PQ32-F1
#
_entry.id   AF-A0A3L7PQ32-F1
#
_cell.length_a   1.000
_cell.length_b   1.000
_cell.length_c   1.000
_cell.angle_alpha   90.00
_cell.angle_beta   90.00
_cell.angle_gamma   90.00
#
_symmetry.space_group_name_H-M   'P 1'
#
loop_
_entity.id
_entity.type
_entity.pdbx_description
1 polymer ?
#
loop_
_entity_poly.entity_id
_entity_poly.type
_entity_poly.pdbx_seq_one_letter_code
_entity_poly.pdbx_strand_id
1 'polypeptide(L)' 'MQQTEFPPLAQAVLKASRHKCAAALTKSLKAIPRGSTMCVAASGGADSTALALLSKAVLRRGQWNLCLATVNHNLRDAA' A
#
# COMPACT_ATOMS: atom_id res chain seq x y z
N MET A 1 9.36 -14.41 -20.27
CA MET A 1 8.94 -13.99 -18.92
C MET A 1 7.54 -14.50 -18.69
N GLN A 2 7.28 -15.28 -17.64
CA GLN A 2 5.91 -15.63 -17.29
C GLN A 2 5.19 -14.35 -16.88
N GLN A 3 4.11 -14.01 -17.59
CA GLN A 3 3.25 -12.90 -17.24
C GLN A 3 2.49 -13.32 -15.99
N THR A 4 2.97 -12.90 -14.83
CA THR A 4 2.26 -13.11 -13.57
C THR A 4 1.05 -12.19 -13.61
N GLU A 5 -0.13 -12.75 -13.87
CA GLU A 5 -1.37 -11.99 -13.76
C GLU A 5 -1.51 -11.46 -12.34
N PHE A 6 -1.78 -10.16 -12.20
CA PHE A 6 -2.05 -9.60 -10.88
C PHE A 6 -3.35 -10.21 -10.34
N PRO A 7 -3.35 -10.71 -9.10
CA PRO A 7 -4.59 -11.19 -8.51
C PRO A 7 -5.60 -10.05 -8.43
N PRO A 8 -6.91 -10.34 -8.52
CA PRO A 8 -7.95 -9.33 -8.36
C PRO A 8 -7.72 -8.51 -7.08
N LEU A 9 -7.82 -7.17 -7.20
CA LEU A 9 -7.48 -6.25 -6.10
C LEU A 9 -8.20 -6.61 -4.79
N ALA A 10 -9.47 -7.00 -4.86
CA ALA A 10 -10.24 -7.41 -3.69
C ALA A 10 -9.60 -8.61 -2.96
N GLN A 11 -9.14 -9.61 -3.71
CA GLN A 11 -8.46 -10.78 -3.16
C GLN A 11 -7.10 -10.41 -2.59
N ALA A 12 -6.35 -9.55 -3.28
CA ALA A 12 -5.05 -9.06 -2.81
C ALA A 12 -5.19 -8.29 -1.48
N VAL A 13 -6.19 -7.40 -1.37
CA VAL A 13 -6.48 -6.64 -0.15
C VAL A 13 -6.92 -7.57 0.98
N LEU A 14 -7.77 -8.56 0.69
CA LEU A 14 -8.20 -9.54 1.69
C LEU A 14 -6.99 -10.33 2.23
N LYS A 15 -6.12 -10.83 1.34
CA LYS A 15 -4.90 -11.54 1.72
C LYS A 15 -3.96 -10.66 2.53
N ALA A 16 -3.76 -9.41 2.11
CA ALA A 16 -2.93 -8.43 2.81
C ALA A 16 -3.47 -8.13 4.23
N SER A 17 -4.79 -8.02 4.39
CA SER A 17 -5.41 -7.75 5.71
C SER A 17 -5.16 -8.85 6.75
N ARG A 18 -4.92 -10.09 6.28
CA ARG A 18 -4.62 -11.27 7.10
C ARG A 18 -3.12 -11.49 7.29
N HIS A 19 -2.26 -10.71 6.63
CA HIS A 19 -0.82 -10.87 6.71
C HIS A 19 -0.26 -10.31 8.03
N LYS A 20 0.80 -10.92 8.57
CA LYS A 20 1.46 -10.49 9.82
C LYS A 20 1.88 -9.01 9.80
N CYS A 21 2.29 -8.49 8.63
CA CYS A 21 2.68 -7.09 8.49
C CYS A 21 1.51 -6.12 8.64
N ALA A 22 0.26 -6.54 8.40
CA ALA A 22 -0.90 -5.67 8.60
C ALA A 22 -1.12 -5.36 10.10
N ALA A 23 -0.83 -6.32 10.98
CA ALA A 23 -0.87 -6.10 12.43
C ALA A 23 0.24 -5.12 12.87
N ALA A 24 1.46 -5.31 12.39
CA ALA A 24 2.59 -4.42 12.66
C ALA A 24 2.31 -2.98 12.16
N LEU A 25 1.77 -2.85 10.95
CA LEU A 25 1.38 -1.56 10.39
C LEU A 25 0.26 -0.92 11.22
N THR A 26 -0.82 -1.65 11.54
CA THR A 26 -1.91 -1.14 12.39
C THR A 26 -1.39 -0.61 13.73
N LYS A 27 -0.46 -1.34 14.37
CA LYS A 27 0.16 -0.92 15.63
C LYS A 27 0.95 0.38 15.45
N SER A 28 1.73 0.49 14.38
CA SER A 28 2.55 1.67 14.08
C SER A 28 1.70 2.92 13.82
N LEU A 29 0.51 2.73 13.25
CA LEU A 29 -0.42 3.80 12.91
C LEU A 29 -1.37 4.19 14.05
N LYS A 30 -1.28 3.54 15.22
CA LYS A 30 -2.23 3.73 16.32
C LYS A 30 -2.33 5.18 16.80
N ALA A 31 -1.25 5.96 16.67
CA ALA A 31 -1.19 7.37 17.05
C ALA A 31 -1.81 8.32 16.01
N ILE A 32 -2.08 7.86 14.79
CA ILE A 32 -2.65 8.70 13.73
C ILE A 32 -4.14 8.93 14.01
N PRO A 33 -4.62 10.18 14.03
CA PRO A 33 -6.03 10.47 14.24
C PRO A 33 -6.92 9.78 13.21
N ARG A 34 -8.11 9.34 13.64
CA ARG A 34 -9.12 8.78 12.74
C ARG A 34 -9.53 9.81 11.68
N GLY A 35 -9.93 9.35 10.49
CA GLY A 35 -10.32 10.24 9.39
C GLY A 35 -9.14 10.88 8.63
N SER A 36 -7.93 10.83 9.18
CA SER A 36 -6.73 11.38 8.53
C SER A 36 -6.43 10.72 7.19
N THR A 37 -5.75 11.45 6.32
CA THR A 37 -5.24 10.95 5.04
C THR A 37 -3.80 10.48 5.20
N MET A 38 -3.55 9.21 4.87
CA MET A 38 -2.21 8.66 4.77
C MET A 38 -1.69 8.82 3.34
N CYS A 39 -0.49 9.37 3.19
CA CYS A 39 0.23 9.39 1.92
C CYS A 39 1.28 8.27 1.92
N VAL A 40 1.22 7.37 0.93
CA VAL A 40 2.24 6.33 0.71
C VAL A 40 3.07 6.70 -0.50
N ALA A 41 4.38 6.89 -0.29
CA ALA A 41 5.35 7.04 -1.37
C ALA A 41 5.53 5.69 -2.08
N ALA A 42 4.99 5.57 -3.29
CA ALA A 42 5.00 4.37 -4.10
C ALA A 42 5.90 4.56 -5.33
N SER A 43 7.11 3.98 -5.31
CA SER A 43 8.04 4.04 -6.45
C SER A 43 7.69 3.05 -7.56
N GLY A 44 6.75 2.13 -7.30
CA GLY A 44 6.43 1.00 -8.17
C GLY A 44 7.27 -0.25 -7.91
N GLY A 45 8.31 -0.15 -7.07
CA GLY A 45 9.07 -1.31 -6.60
C GLY A 45 8.25 -2.21 -5.66
N ALA A 46 8.67 -3.47 -5.52
CA ALA A 46 7.94 -4.50 -4.76
C ALA A 46 7.59 -4.06 -3.33
N ASP A 47 8.52 -3.45 -2.61
CA ASP A 47 8.31 -3.01 -1.22
C ASP A 47 7.25 -1.90 -1.13
N SER A 48 7.36 -0.91 -2.01
CA SER A 48 6.44 0.24 -2.01
C SER A 48 5.02 -0.16 -2.42
N THR A 49 4.90 -1.12 -3.35
CA THR A 49 3.63 -1.71 -3.78
C THR A 49 3.02 -2.57 -2.66
N ALA A 50 3.84 -3.37 -1.98
CA ALA A 50 3.40 -4.16 -0.83
C ALA A 50 2.92 -3.25 0.32
N LEU A 51 3.63 -2.15 0.58
CA LEU A 51 3.24 -1.15 1.58
C LEU A 51 1.93 -0.46 1.20
N ALA A 52 1.75 -0.07 -0.07
CA ALA A 52 0.50 0.50 -0.56
C ALA A 52 -0.69 -0.46 -0.35
N LEU A 53 -0.51 -1.74 -0.69
CA LEU A 53 -1.54 -2.77 -0.53
C LEU A 53 -1.87 -3.02 0.95
N LEU A 54 -0.85 -3.15 1.81
CA LEU A 54 -1.03 -3.31 3.25
C LEU A 54 -1.73 -2.09 3.87
N SER A 55 -1.35 -0.88 3.44
CA SER A 55 -1.96 0.37 3.89
C SER A 55 -3.44 0.39 3.51
N LYS A 56 -3.78 0.06 2.26
CA LYS A 56 -5.18 -0.08 1.80
C LYS A 56 -5.96 -1.08 2.63
N ALA A 57 -5.35 -2.20 3.01
CA ALA A 57 -5.99 -3.25 3.78
C ALA A 57 -6.31 -2.85 5.23
N VAL A 58 -5.57 -1.92 5.82
CA VAL A 58 -5.78 -1.50 7.22
C VAL A 58 -6.61 -0.22 7.38
N LEU A 59 -6.88 0.54 6.30
CA LEU A 59 -7.60 1.83 6.35
C LEU A 59 -8.91 1.78 7.14
N ARG A 60 -9.71 0.73 6.94
CA ARG A 60 -11.02 0.57 7.59
C ARG A 60 -10.94 0.58 9.13
N ARG A 61 -9.79 0.21 9.71
CA ARG A 61 -9.60 0.16 11.17
C ARG A 61 -9.53 1.56 11.80
N GLY A 62 -8.93 2.50 11.08
CA GLY A 62 -8.78 3.89 11.51
C GLY A 62 -9.73 4.88 10.83
N GLN A 63 -10.62 4.40 9.94
CA GLN A 63 -11.40 5.26 9.03
C GLN A 63 -10.50 6.24 8.27
N TRP A 64 -9.28 5.80 7.92
CA TRP A 64 -8.31 6.64 7.23
C TRP A 64 -8.56 6.66 5.73
N ASN A 65 -8.14 7.76 5.10
CA ASN A 65 -8.04 7.86 3.65
C ASN A 65 -6.63 7.48 3.19
N LEU A 66 -6.49 7.11 1.91
CA LEU A 66 -5.19 6.76 1.32
C LEU A 66 -4.95 7.57 0.06
N CYS A 67 -3.78 8.20 0.00
CA CYS A 67 -3.19 8.81 -1.18
C CYS A 67 -1.95 8.01 -1.56
N LEU A 68 -1.79 7.72 -2.85
CA LEU A 68 -0.55 7.17 -3.39
C LEU A 68 0.19 8.31 -4.07
N ALA A 69 1.45 8.52 -3.69
CA ALA A 69 2.32 9.51 -4.30
C ALA A 69 3.49 8.81 -4.98
N THR A 70 3.68 9.08 -6.27
CA THR A 70 4.82 8.58 -7.03
C THR A 70 5.63 9.77 -7.53
N VAL A 71 6.94 9.58 -7.69
CA VAL A 71 7.83 10.60 -8.25
C VAL A 71 8.53 9.97 -9.44
N ASN A 72 8.35 10.57 -10.63
CA ASN A 72 9.18 10.25 -11.77
C ASN A 72 10.48 11.05 -11.66
N HIS A 73 11.59 10.34 -11.43
CA HIS A 73 12.91 10.96 -11.29
C HIS A 73 13.57 11.31 -12.63
N ASN A 74 12.97 10.92 -13.77
CA ASN A 74 13.53 11.13 -15.12
C ASN A 74 14.99 10.64 -15.28
N LEU A 75 15.37 9.58 -14.55
CA LEU A 75 16.73 9.00 -14.61
C LEU A 75 16.87 7.89 -15.65
N ARG A 76 15.75 7.41 -16.20
CA ARG A 76 15.71 6.42 -17.28
C ARG A 76 14.96 7.07 -18.43
N ASP A 77 15.67 7.36 -19.51
CA ASP A 77 15.06 7.78 -20.77
C ASP A 77 14.17 6.64 -21.32
N ALA A 78 13.17 7.04 -22.10
CA ALA A 78 12.32 6.14 -22.86
C ALA A 78 13.20 5.31 -23.82
N ALA A 79 13.58 4.11 -23.40
CA ALA A 79 14.16 3.08 -24.25
C ALA A 79 13.06 2.38 -25.04
#